data_AF-A0AA40A9G5-F1
#
_entry.id   AF-A0AA40A9G5-F1
#
_cell.length_a   1.000
_cell.length_b   1.000
_cell.length_c   1.000
_cell.angle_alpha   90.00
_cell.angle_beta   90.00
_cell.angle_gamma   90.00
#
_symmetry.space_group_name_H-M   'P 1'
#
loop_
_entity.id
_entity.type
_entity.pdbx_description
1 polymer ?
#
loop_
_entity_poly.entity_id
_entity_poly.type
_entity_poly.pdbx_seq_one_letter_code
_entity_poly.pdbx_strand_id
1 'polypeptide(L)'
;MESGEYVALSHCWGARRHAPACATTRASLGERQARVPWSALPPTFRDAVALTRWLGRRYLWVDALCVVQDDVHDWLREARRMHGVYEGAWLTVAAASAPDARAGLFAADPPPAHVTAARELPLLTRAWALQERRLAPRVLYFTQRELAWECREACACECNRRWHAVVSEYTALKLARPGDVLPALAGLAREVARTRPGETYLAGLWSGSLRADLMWFSRRALAAGRRPRPRPRLWCAPTWSWAS
;
A
#
# COMPACT_ATOMS: atom_id res chain seq x y z
N MET A 1 9.54 0.51 -24.08
CA MET A 1 9.74 1.03 -22.72
C MET A 1 10.78 0.14 -22.08
N GLU A 2 11.93 0.69 -21.72
CA GLU A 2 12.93 -0.04 -20.94
C GLU A 2 12.32 -0.40 -19.57
N SER A 3 12.58 -1.62 -19.09
CA SER A 3 12.03 -2.11 -17.84
C SER A 3 12.54 -1.26 -16.67
N GLY A 4 11.65 -0.86 -15.77
CA GLY A 4 12.00 -0.15 -14.53
C GLY A 4 12.04 1.38 -14.60
N GLU A 5 11.65 2.02 -15.71
CA GLU A 5 11.64 3.50 -15.82
C GLU A 5 10.26 4.17 -15.67
N TYR A 6 9.18 3.39 -15.56
CA TYR A 6 7.81 3.89 -15.48
C TYR A 6 7.05 3.37 -14.28
N VAL A 7 6.03 4.11 -13.88
CA VAL A 7 5.01 3.70 -12.90
C VAL A 7 3.79 3.17 -13.65
N ALA A 8 3.15 2.12 -13.14
CA ALA A 8 1.87 1.65 -13.64
C ALA A 8 0.74 2.01 -12.68
N LEU A 9 -0.44 2.38 -13.20
CA LEU A 9 -1.64 2.61 -12.40
C LEU A 9 -2.61 1.43 -12.53
N SER A 10 -2.96 0.84 -11.39
CA SER A 10 -4.05 -0.13 -11.25
C SER A 10 -5.26 0.59 -10.65
N HIS A 11 -6.37 0.67 -11.39
CA HIS A 11 -7.56 1.42 -10.97
C HIS A 11 -8.87 0.78 -11.44
N CYS A 12 -9.97 1.10 -10.76
CA CYS A 12 -11.31 0.71 -11.19
C CYS A 12 -11.83 1.60 -12.32
N TRP A 13 -12.50 0.99 -13.29
CA TRP A 13 -13.19 1.69 -14.37
C TRP A 13 -14.60 2.17 -13.98
N GLY A 14 -15.18 1.61 -12.91
CA GLY A 14 -16.56 1.87 -12.51
C GLY A 14 -17.60 1.24 -13.45
N ALA A 15 -18.85 1.66 -13.31
CA ALA A 15 -19.92 1.32 -14.26
C ALA A 15 -19.65 1.96 -15.63
N ARG A 16 -20.24 1.45 -16.74
CA ARG A 16 -20.02 1.99 -18.10
C ARG A 16 -20.15 3.52 -18.21
N ARG A 17 -21.14 4.11 -17.54
CA ARG A 17 -21.35 5.59 -17.48
C ARG A 17 -20.25 6.36 -16.72
N HIS A 18 -19.42 5.66 -15.96
CA HIS A 18 -18.31 6.21 -15.19
C HIS A 18 -16.94 5.90 -15.82
N ALA A 19 -16.92 5.25 -16.99
CA ALA A 19 -15.69 5.02 -17.73
C ALA A 19 -14.95 6.37 -17.92
N PRO A 20 -13.61 6.38 -17.84
CA PRO A 20 -12.85 7.63 -17.92
C PRO A 20 -13.13 8.33 -19.26
N ALA A 21 -13.61 9.58 -19.21
CA ALA A 21 -13.86 10.37 -20.42
C ALA A 21 -12.57 10.65 -21.22
N CYS A 22 -11.41 10.53 -20.57
CA CYS A 22 -10.11 10.64 -21.23
C CYS A 22 -9.65 9.36 -21.93
N ALA A 23 -10.40 8.27 -21.85
CA ALA A 23 -9.99 6.99 -22.44
C ALA A 23 -9.72 7.12 -23.95
N THR A 24 -8.67 6.45 -24.41
CA THR A 24 -8.20 6.55 -25.80
C THR A 24 -9.08 5.72 -26.73
N THR A 25 -9.54 6.36 -27.79
CA THR A 25 -10.29 5.75 -28.90
C THR A 25 -9.54 5.99 -30.20
N ARG A 26 -9.90 5.28 -31.28
CA ARG A 26 -9.32 5.50 -32.62
C ARG A 26 -9.40 6.97 -33.04
N ALA A 27 -10.53 7.62 -32.76
CA ALA A 27 -10.76 9.03 -33.07
C ALA A 27 -9.87 9.98 -32.25
N SER A 28 -9.59 9.65 -30.99
CA SER A 28 -8.80 10.51 -30.09
C SER A 28 -7.31 10.16 -30.05
N LEU A 29 -6.88 9.06 -30.70
CA LEU A 29 -5.51 8.56 -30.64
C LEU A 29 -4.47 9.61 -31.07
N GLY A 30 -4.71 10.30 -32.19
CA GLY A 30 -3.79 11.33 -32.69
C GLY A 30 -3.63 12.49 -31.69
N GLU A 31 -4.73 12.95 -31.09
CA GLU A 31 -4.68 13.98 -30.05
C GLU A 31 -3.95 13.49 -28.80
N ARG A 32 -4.20 12.25 -28.37
CA ARG A 32 -3.60 11.63 -27.18
C ARG A 32 -2.09 11.44 -27.33
N GLN A 33 -1.61 11.13 -28.53
CA GLN A 33 -0.17 11.05 -28.83
C GLN A 33 0.53 12.41 -28.73
N ALA A 34 -0.17 13.49 -29.08
CA ALA A 34 0.37 14.84 -28.97
C ALA A 34 0.36 15.35 -27.53
N ARG A 35 -0.79 15.24 -26.83
CA ARG A 35 -0.94 15.61 -25.42
C ARG A 35 -2.20 15.04 -24.80
N VAL A 36 -2.17 14.82 -23.48
CA VAL A 36 -3.38 14.61 -22.68
C VAL A 36 -3.65 15.89 -21.87
N PRO A 37 -4.73 16.64 -22.15
CA PRO A 37 -5.04 17.85 -21.41
C PRO A 37 -5.24 17.56 -19.92
N TRP A 38 -4.60 18.35 -19.05
CA TRP A 38 -4.74 18.18 -17.59
C TRP A 38 -6.20 18.27 -17.12
N SER A 39 -6.99 19.16 -17.73
CA SER A 39 -8.42 19.31 -17.44
C SER A 39 -9.24 18.04 -17.75
N ALA A 40 -8.82 17.25 -18.74
CA ALA A 40 -9.49 16.02 -19.13
C ALA A 40 -9.18 14.83 -18.21
N LEU A 41 -8.10 14.91 -17.42
CA LEU A 41 -7.74 13.84 -16.49
C LEU A 41 -8.69 13.83 -15.30
N PRO A 42 -9.27 12.67 -14.94
CA PRO A 42 -10.06 12.55 -13.72
C PRO A 42 -9.14 12.55 -12.48
N PRO A 43 -9.69 12.85 -11.28
CA PRO A 43 -8.94 12.95 -10.02
C PRO A 43 -7.92 11.83 -9.78
N THR A 44 -8.31 10.55 -9.89
CA THR A 44 -7.39 9.42 -9.65
C THR A 44 -6.17 9.46 -10.58
N PHE A 45 -6.33 9.93 -11.82
CA PHE A 45 -5.24 10.01 -12.78
C PHE A 45 -4.36 11.22 -12.51
N ARG A 46 -4.94 12.36 -12.09
CA ARG A 46 -4.16 13.54 -11.68
C ARG A 46 -3.28 13.23 -10.48
N ASP A 47 -3.82 12.53 -9.50
CA ASP A 47 -3.09 12.11 -8.30
C ASP A 47 -1.96 11.14 -8.67
N ALA A 48 -2.23 10.17 -9.56
CA ALA A 48 -1.22 9.25 -10.05
C ALA A 48 -0.09 9.98 -10.81
N VAL A 49 -0.41 10.98 -11.63
CA VAL A 49 0.59 11.82 -12.32
C VAL A 49 1.41 12.63 -11.32
N ALA A 50 0.76 13.25 -10.33
CA ALA A 50 1.45 14.03 -9.30
C ALA A 50 2.42 13.15 -8.49
N LEU A 51 1.95 11.97 -8.05
CA LEU A 51 2.77 10.99 -7.34
C LEU A 51 3.94 10.49 -8.19
N THR A 52 3.70 10.18 -9.47
CA THR A 52 4.75 9.72 -10.39
C THR A 52 5.86 10.77 -10.52
N ARG A 53 5.49 12.04 -10.68
CA ARG A 53 6.44 13.16 -10.75
C ARG A 53 7.19 13.34 -9.43
N TRP A 54 6.49 13.27 -8.30
CA TRP A 54 7.08 13.37 -6.98
C TRP A 54 8.11 12.26 -6.70
N LEU A 55 7.86 11.05 -7.22
CA LEU A 55 8.79 9.92 -7.17
C LEU A 55 9.98 10.05 -8.14
N GLY A 56 10.11 11.17 -8.87
CA GLY A 56 11.18 11.41 -9.83
C GLY A 56 11.08 10.54 -11.08
N ARG A 57 9.87 10.06 -11.42
CA ARG A 57 9.61 9.27 -12.64
C ARG A 57 8.90 10.12 -13.69
N ARG A 58 9.29 9.90 -14.95
CA ARG A 58 8.76 10.66 -16.10
C ARG A 58 7.53 10.00 -16.70
N TYR A 59 7.46 8.67 -16.67
CA TYR A 59 6.47 7.89 -17.40
C TYR A 59 5.47 7.24 -16.45
N LEU A 60 4.19 7.39 -16.77
CA LEU A 60 3.06 6.73 -16.12
C LEU A 60 2.28 5.95 -17.17
N TRP A 61 2.06 4.67 -16.93
CA TRP A 61 1.20 3.83 -17.75
C TRP A 61 -0.19 3.72 -17.11
N VAL A 62 -1.24 3.94 -17.92
CA VAL A 62 -2.65 3.80 -17.53
C VAL A 62 -3.37 3.10 -18.68
N ASP A 63 -4.02 1.97 -18.42
CA ASP A 63 -4.70 1.16 -19.45
C ASP A 63 -5.69 1.98 -20.29
N ALA A 64 -6.49 2.84 -19.64
CA ALA A 64 -7.46 3.71 -20.29
C ALA A 64 -6.82 4.68 -21.30
N LEU A 65 -5.56 5.10 -21.09
CA LEU A 65 -4.86 6.04 -21.96
C LEU A 65 -3.95 5.34 -22.98
N CYS A 66 -3.35 4.22 -22.60
CA CYS A 66 -2.33 3.54 -23.38
C CYS A 66 -2.87 2.43 -24.30
N VAL A 67 -4.15 2.06 -24.17
CA VAL A 67 -4.83 1.07 -25.01
C VAL A 67 -5.99 1.74 -25.76
N VAL A 68 -6.19 1.38 -27.03
CA VAL A 68 -7.30 1.88 -27.85
C VAL A 68 -8.56 1.09 -27.53
N GLN A 69 -9.52 1.72 -26.85
CA GLN A 69 -10.64 1.03 -26.20
C GLN A 69 -11.74 0.56 -27.16
N ASP A 70 -11.85 1.19 -28.33
CA ASP A 70 -12.79 0.86 -29.40
C ASP A 70 -12.12 0.03 -30.52
N ASP A 71 -10.98 -0.60 -30.24
CA ASP A 71 -10.29 -1.51 -31.15
C ASP A 71 -10.05 -2.88 -30.50
N VAL A 72 -10.79 -3.89 -30.97
CA VAL A 72 -10.68 -5.26 -30.46
C VAL A 72 -9.30 -5.89 -30.72
N HIS A 73 -8.63 -5.54 -31.83
CA HIS A 73 -7.32 -6.08 -32.15
C HIS A 73 -6.24 -5.46 -31.27
N ASP A 74 -6.37 -4.16 -31.00
CA ASP A 74 -5.52 -3.44 -30.05
C ASP A 74 -5.68 -4.01 -28.65
N TRP A 75 -6.93 -4.13 -28.21
CA TRP A 75 -7.25 -4.69 -26.90
C TRP A 75 -6.70 -6.10 -26.73
N LEU A 76 -6.89 -7.01 -27.71
CA LEU A 76 -6.36 -8.38 -27.63
C LEU A 76 -4.84 -8.41 -27.53
N ARG A 77 -4.15 -7.55 -28.27
CA ARG A 77 -2.70 -7.46 -28.26
C ARG A 77 -2.18 -6.93 -26.93
N GLU A 78 -2.77 -5.85 -26.42
CA GLU A 78 -2.35 -5.23 -25.15
C GLU A 78 -2.74 -6.10 -23.94
N ALA A 79 -3.91 -6.75 -23.96
CA ALA A 79 -4.31 -7.71 -22.94
C ALA A 79 -3.29 -8.85 -22.80
N ARG A 80 -2.78 -9.37 -23.93
CA ARG A 80 -1.69 -10.37 -23.92
C ARG A 80 -0.40 -9.83 -23.34
N ARG A 81 -0.13 -8.54 -23.45
CA ARG A 81 1.11 -7.88 -22.97
C ARG A 81 1.00 -7.31 -21.56
N MET A 82 -0.20 -7.27 -20.97
CA MET A 82 -0.40 -6.74 -19.61
C MET A 82 0.54 -7.37 -18.59
N HIS A 83 0.89 -8.66 -18.76
CA HIS A 83 1.86 -9.30 -17.87
C HIS A 83 3.20 -8.57 -17.81
N GLY A 84 3.78 -8.26 -18.97
CA GLY A 84 5.05 -7.55 -19.08
C GLY A 84 4.95 -6.08 -18.67
N VAL A 85 3.77 -5.46 -18.80
CA VAL A 85 3.55 -4.08 -18.36
C VAL A 85 3.68 -3.96 -16.84
N TYR A 86 3.01 -4.81 -16.07
CA TYR A 86 3.08 -4.73 -14.61
C TYR A 86 4.40 -5.32 -14.08
N GLU A 87 4.91 -6.38 -14.68
CA GLU A 87 6.21 -6.95 -14.32
C GLU A 87 7.37 -5.98 -14.56
N GLY A 88 7.33 -5.23 -15.67
CA GLY A 88 8.36 -4.26 -16.04
C GLY A 88 8.23 -2.90 -15.34
N ALA A 89 7.16 -2.65 -14.58
CA ALA A 89 6.96 -1.39 -13.89
C ALA A 89 7.93 -1.22 -12.71
N TRP A 90 8.45 -0.01 -12.50
CA TRP A 90 9.26 0.32 -11.33
C TRP A 90 8.46 0.22 -10.03
N LEU A 91 7.21 0.68 -10.12
CA LEU A 91 6.19 0.67 -9.08
C LEU A 91 4.81 0.58 -9.73
N THR A 92 3.93 -0.24 -9.16
CA THR A 92 2.49 -0.18 -9.43
C THR A 92 1.80 0.60 -8.32
N VAL A 93 1.07 1.65 -8.68
CA VAL A 93 0.20 2.40 -7.79
C VAL A 93 -1.19 1.81 -7.91
N ALA A 94 -1.77 1.34 -6.80
CA ALA A 94 -3.08 0.73 -6.76
C ALA A 94 -4.08 1.66 -6.06
N ALA A 95 -5.07 2.16 -6.81
CA ALA A 95 -6.18 2.96 -6.29
C ALA A 95 -7.21 2.06 -5.60
N ALA A 96 -6.80 1.40 -4.52
CA ALA A 96 -7.45 0.22 -3.97
C ALA A 96 -8.89 0.48 -3.48
N SER A 97 -9.12 1.64 -2.87
CA SER A 97 -10.46 2.05 -2.40
C SER A 97 -11.25 2.91 -3.38
N ALA A 98 -10.66 3.28 -4.53
CA ALA A 98 -11.35 4.08 -5.53
C ALA A 98 -12.31 3.19 -6.35
N PRO A 99 -13.64 3.42 -6.30
CA PRO A 99 -14.60 2.62 -7.08
C PRO A 99 -14.55 2.96 -8.59
N ASP A 100 -14.05 4.14 -8.93
CA ASP A 100 -13.81 4.59 -10.30
C ASP A 100 -12.73 5.70 -10.34
N ALA A 101 -12.41 6.20 -11.53
CA ALA A 101 -11.35 7.18 -11.72
C ALA A 101 -11.67 8.58 -11.15
N ARG A 102 -12.90 8.85 -10.70
CA ARG A 102 -13.32 10.16 -10.18
C ARG A 102 -13.04 10.33 -8.69
N ALA A 103 -12.75 9.25 -7.97
CA ALA A 103 -12.61 9.28 -6.52
C ALA A 103 -11.31 9.93 -6.01
N GLY A 104 -10.21 9.85 -6.79
CA GLY A 104 -8.88 10.25 -6.32
C GLY A 104 -8.12 9.11 -5.65
N LEU A 105 -6.81 9.29 -5.46
CA LEU A 105 -5.96 8.43 -4.62
C LEU A 105 -5.95 8.89 -3.17
N PHE A 106 -5.99 10.21 -2.95
CA PHE A 106 -5.95 10.82 -1.63
C PHE A 106 -7.38 11.16 -1.22
N ALA A 107 -8.11 10.19 -0.64
CA ALA A 107 -9.45 10.44 -0.14
C ALA A 107 -9.44 11.60 0.88
N ALA A 108 -10.41 12.51 0.78
CA ALA A 108 -10.67 13.52 1.83
C ALA A 108 -11.26 12.83 3.07
N ASP A 109 -10.76 13.23 4.24
CA ASP A 109 -11.02 12.72 5.60
C ASP A 109 -12.19 11.73 5.79
N PRO A 110 -11.94 10.48 6.21
CA PRO A 110 -13.00 9.59 6.67
C PRO A 110 -13.23 9.73 8.20
N PRO A 111 -14.50 9.65 8.66
CA PRO A 111 -14.79 9.40 10.08
C PRO A 111 -14.22 8.03 10.52
N PRO A 112 -13.97 7.82 11.82
CA PRO A 112 -13.29 6.64 12.33
C PRO A 112 -14.16 5.38 12.23
N ALA A 113 -13.97 4.55 11.20
CA ALA A 113 -14.57 3.20 11.11
C ALA A 113 -13.63 2.19 10.45
N HIS A 114 -13.52 0.97 11.01
CA HIS A 114 -12.40 0.03 10.84
C HIS A 114 -12.43 -0.85 9.57
N VAL A 115 -11.26 -1.12 8.95
CA VAL A 115 -11.13 -1.98 7.77
C VAL A 115 -11.08 -3.45 8.17
N THR A 116 -12.17 -4.16 7.88
CA THR A 116 -12.19 -5.63 7.87
C THR A 116 -13.17 -6.12 6.80
N ALA A 117 -12.79 -6.05 5.53
CA ALA A 117 -13.27 -6.97 4.47
C ALA A 117 -12.78 -6.51 3.08
N ALA A 118 -12.59 -7.47 2.17
CA ALA A 118 -12.48 -7.25 0.73
C ALA A 118 -13.62 -6.40 0.11
N ARG A 119 -14.72 -6.17 0.85
CA ARG A 119 -15.83 -5.28 0.48
C ARG A 119 -15.42 -3.80 0.42
N GLU A 120 -14.31 -3.41 1.04
CA GLU A 120 -13.85 -2.01 1.12
C GLU A 120 -12.77 -1.64 0.09
N LEU A 121 -12.32 -2.62 -0.72
CA LEU A 121 -11.29 -2.43 -1.74
C LEU A 121 -11.81 -2.87 -3.10
N PRO A 122 -12.66 -2.04 -3.78
CA PRO A 122 -13.31 -2.39 -5.03
C PRO A 122 -12.32 -2.91 -6.10
N LEU A 123 -11.10 -2.38 -6.11
CA LEU A 123 -10.05 -2.81 -7.04
C LEU A 123 -9.75 -4.30 -6.94
N LEU A 124 -9.61 -4.82 -5.72
CA LEU A 124 -9.18 -6.20 -5.48
C LEU A 124 -10.28 -7.24 -5.74
N THR A 125 -11.51 -6.80 -5.97
CA THR A 125 -12.61 -7.69 -6.40
C THR A 125 -12.57 -7.99 -7.90
N ARG A 126 -11.73 -7.30 -8.67
CA ARG A 126 -11.62 -7.46 -10.13
C ARG A 126 -10.61 -8.55 -10.48
N ALA A 127 -10.98 -9.42 -11.42
CA ALA A 127 -10.10 -10.50 -11.90
C ALA A 127 -8.75 -9.98 -12.43
N TRP A 128 -8.76 -8.87 -13.18
CA TRP A 128 -7.53 -8.26 -13.70
C TRP A 128 -6.59 -7.79 -12.59
N ALA A 129 -7.11 -7.25 -11.48
CA ALA A 129 -6.29 -6.77 -10.37
C ALA A 129 -5.41 -7.87 -9.75
N LEU A 130 -5.78 -9.14 -9.89
CA LEU A 130 -4.93 -10.26 -9.48
C LEU A 130 -3.61 -10.30 -10.26
N GLN A 131 -3.68 -10.17 -11.59
CA GLN A 131 -2.51 -10.16 -12.46
C GLN A 131 -1.65 -8.93 -12.19
N GLU A 132 -2.30 -7.76 -12.07
CA GLU A 132 -1.65 -6.48 -11.83
C GLU A 132 -0.85 -6.50 -10.52
N ARG A 133 -1.41 -7.11 -9.47
CA ARG A 133 -0.76 -7.27 -8.17
C ARG A 133 0.36 -8.30 -8.18
N ARG A 134 0.11 -9.50 -8.74
CA ARG A 134 1.04 -10.64 -8.60
C ARG A 134 2.30 -10.50 -9.44
N LEU A 135 2.20 -9.81 -10.57
CA LEU A 135 3.34 -9.64 -11.48
C LEU A 135 4.20 -8.43 -11.12
N ALA A 136 3.59 -7.38 -10.56
CA ALA A 136 4.32 -6.20 -10.14
C ALA A 136 5.41 -6.54 -9.12
N PRO A 137 6.67 -6.08 -9.32
CA PRO A 137 7.73 -6.26 -8.33
C PRO A 137 7.41 -5.58 -7.00
N ARG A 138 6.63 -4.49 -7.07
CA ARG A 138 6.35 -3.53 -6.02
C ARG A 138 4.97 -2.89 -6.23
N VAL A 139 4.13 -2.87 -5.20
CA VAL A 139 2.80 -2.28 -5.23
C VAL A 139 2.61 -1.35 -4.03
N LEU A 140 2.18 -0.12 -4.29
CA LEU A 140 1.75 0.83 -3.27
C LEU A 140 0.23 1.01 -3.36
N TYR A 141 -0.49 0.53 -2.36
CA TYR A 141 -1.93 0.63 -2.23
C TYR A 141 -2.32 1.93 -1.55
N PHE A 142 -3.21 2.67 -2.22
CA PHE A 142 -3.98 3.76 -1.65
C PHE A 142 -5.34 3.22 -1.22
N THR A 143 -5.49 3.01 0.09
CA THR A 143 -6.78 2.67 0.68
C THR A 143 -7.43 3.93 1.26
N GLN A 144 -8.70 3.84 1.65
CA GLN A 144 -9.41 4.93 2.30
C GLN A 144 -8.78 5.37 3.64
N ARG A 145 -8.00 4.50 4.30
CA ARG A 145 -7.58 4.72 5.70
C ARG A 145 -6.08 4.71 5.92
N GLU A 146 -5.34 4.07 5.02
CA GLU A 146 -3.91 3.93 5.12
C GLU A 146 -3.24 3.67 3.76
N LEU A 147 -1.94 3.87 3.74
CA LEU A 147 -1.08 3.32 2.70
C LEU A 147 -0.60 1.92 3.09
N ALA A 148 -0.59 1.03 2.10
CA ALA A 148 0.04 -0.28 2.24
C ALA A 148 1.03 -0.54 1.10
N TRP A 149 2.13 -1.19 1.42
CA TRP A 149 3.17 -1.59 0.50
C TRP A 149 3.24 -3.11 0.41
N GLU A 150 3.41 -3.63 -0.79
CA GLU A 150 3.71 -5.04 -1.04
C GLU A 150 4.84 -5.16 -2.06
N CYS A 151 5.77 -6.08 -1.82
CA CYS A 151 6.71 -6.57 -2.82
C CYS A 151 6.73 -8.11 -2.77
N ARG A 152 7.55 -8.75 -3.62
CA ARG A 152 7.63 -10.22 -3.72
C ARG A 152 8.00 -10.93 -2.41
N GLU A 153 8.60 -10.22 -1.45
CA GLU A 153 9.12 -10.81 -0.22
C GLU A 153 8.48 -10.25 1.06
N ALA A 154 7.80 -9.10 0.98
CA ALA A 154 7.33 -8.39 2.17
C ALA A 154 6.06 -7.57 1.92
N CYS A 155 5.29 -7.38 2.99
CA CYS A 155 4.15 -6.46 3.04
C CYS A 155 4.27 -5.54 4.26
N ALA A 156 3.95 -4.26 4.11
CA ALA A 156 3.96 -3.27 5.18
C ALA A 156 2.81 -2.26 5.01
N CYS A 157 1.86 -2.24 5.93
CA CYS A 157 0.85 -1.18 6.05
C CYS A 157 1.23 -0.16 7.14
N GLU A 158 0.63 1.03 7.11
CA GLU A 158 0.71 1.98 8.22
C GLU A 158 0.13 1.39 9.52
N CYS A 159 -0.83 0.47 9.43
CA CYS A 159 -1.36 -0.32 10.54
C CYS A 159 -0.33 -1.21 11.23
N ASN A 160 0.69 -1.67 10.49
CA ASN A 160 1.78 -2.50 11.00
C ASN A 160 2.90 -1.63 11.58
N ARG A 161 3.14 -0.44 10.98
CA ARG A 161 4.09 0.53 11.52
C ARG A 161 3.63 1.19 12.80
N ARG A 162 2.32 1.31 13.08
CA ARG A 162 1.85 1.87 14.36
C ARG A 162 2.37 1.07 15.55
N TRP A 163 2.27 -0.26 15.52
CA TRP A 163 2.77 -1.08 16.62
C TRP A 163 4.30 -1.13 16.67
N HIS A 164 4.99 -1.36 15.55
CA HIS A 164 6.46 -1.38 15.55
C HIS A 164 7.09 -0.02 15.87
N ALA A 165 6.44 1.09 15.52
CA ALA A 165 6.87 2.43 15.93
C ALA A 165 6.70 2.60 17.45
N VAL A 166 5.53 2.24 18.00
CA VAL A 166 5.31 2.24 19.45
C VAL A 166 6.36 1.40 20.17
N VAL A 167 6.62 0.17 19.71
CA VAL A 167 7.67 -0.70 20.27
C VAL A 167 9.05 -0.07 20.11
N SER A 168 9.37 0.53 18.95
CA SER A 168 10.65 1.20 18.71
C SER A 168 10.89 2.42 19.58
N GLU A 169 9.86 3.19 19.86
CA GLU A 169 9.94 4.35 20.74
C GLU A 169 10.04 3.92 22.18
N TYR A 170 9.16 3.02 22.60
CA TYR A 170 9.10 2.52 23.96
C TYR A 170 10.37 1.80 24.40
N THR A 171 10.94 0.95 23.54
CA THR A 171 12.22 0.26 23.81
C THR A 171 13.41 1.21 23.90
N ALA A 172 13.32 2.42 23.33
CA ALA A 172 14.34 3.45 23.47
C ALA A 172 14.26 4.22 24.80
N LEU A 173 13.12 4.17 25.51
CA LEU A 173 12.90 4.85 26.79
C LEU A 173 13.54 4.10 27.96
N LYS A 174 13.93 4.84 29.00
CA LYS A 174 14.42 4.25 30.27
C LYS A 174 13.21 3.76 31.07
N LEU A 175 13.15 2.47 31.34
CA LEU A 175 12.14 1.90 32.24
C LEU A 175 12.64 2.01 33.68
N ALA A 176 11.75 2.42 34.59
CA ALA A 176 12.06 2.49 36.01
C ALA A 176 12.26 1.10 36.63
N ARG A 177 11.49 0.10 36.17
CA ARG A 177 11.59 -1.30 36.60
C ARG A 177 11.49 -2.25 35.41
N PRO A 178 12.38 -3.26 35.29
CA PRO A 178 12.34 -4.22 34.17
C PRO A 178 11.07 -5.07 34.07
N GLY A 179 10.32 -5.26 35.16
CA GLY A 179 9.05 -6.02 35.14
C GLY A 179 7.88 -5.25 34.51
N ASP A 180 8.01 -3.93 34.34
CA ASP A 180 6.91 -3.07 33.91
C ASP A 180 6.79 -2.95 32.39
N VAL A 181 7.61 -3.67 31.61
CA VAL A 181 7.70 -3.53 30.15
C VAL A 181 6.33 -3.69 29.49
N LEU A 182 5.66 -4.82 29.68
CA LEU A 182 4.33 -5.08 29.09
C LEU A 182 3.20 -4.35 29.85
N PRO A 183 3.18 -4.30 31.20
CA PRO A 183 2.16 -3.55 31.93
C PRO A 183 2.07 -2.07 31.55
N ALA A 184 3.21 -1.35 31.46
CA ALA A 184 3.19 0.07 31.10
C ALA A 184 2.91 0.32 29.60
N LEU A 185 2.96 -0.71 28.75
CA LEU A 185 2.53 -0.65 27.36
C LEU A 185 1.05 -1.05 27.16
N ALA A 186 0.40 -1.62 28.17
CA ALA A 186 -0.92 -2.24 28.04
C ALA A 186 -2.01 -1.25 27.56
N GLY A 187 -1.93 0.02 27.97
CA GLY A 187 -2.84 1.06 27.51
C GLY A 187 -2.72 1.33 26.00
N LEU A 188 -1.48 1.40 25.49
CA LEU A 188 -1.21 1.56 24.06
C LEU A 188 -1.60 0.32 23.27
N ALA A 189 -1.32 -0.87 23.81
CA ALA A 189 -1.76 -2.13 23.22
C ALA A 189 -3.29 -2.19 23.09
N ARG A 190 -4.04 -1.74 24.11
CA ARG A 190 -5.50 -1.69 24.08
C ARG A 190 -6.04 -0.73 23.02
N GLU A 191 -5.39 0.41 22.82
CA GLU A 191 -5.78 1.36 21.76
C GLU A 191 -5.50 0.78 20.37
N VAL A 192 -4.35 0.12 20.19
CA VAL A 192 -4.03 -0.58 18.93
C VAL A 192 -4.99 -1.75 18.69
N ALA A 193 -5.43 -2.46 19.73
CA ALA A 193 -6.42 -3.54 19.63
C ALA A 193 -7.75 -3.06 19.03
N ARG A 194 -8.18 -1.83 19.35
CA ARG A 194 -9.39 -1.23 18.74
C ARG A 194 -9.28 -1.12 17.23
N THR A 195 -8.06 -0.96 16.73
CA THR A 195 -7.77 -0.90 15.29
C THR A 195 -7.60 -2.25 14.60
N ARG A 196 -7.56 -3.35 15.37
CA ARG A 196 -7.25 -4.71 14.91
C ARG A 196 -8.29 -5.73 15.41
N PRO A 197 -9.56 -5.60 15.01
CA PRO A 197 -10.62 -6.49 15.50
C PRO A 197 -10.36 -7.94 15.07
N GLY A 198 -10.49 -8.88 16.01
CA GLY A 198 -10.22 -10.30 15.80
C GLY A 198 -8.76 -10.72 15.92
N GLU A 199 -7.81 -9.79 16.05
CA GLU A 199 -6.42 -10.13 16.35
C GLU A 199 -6.22 -10.39 17.85
N THR A 200 -5.37 -11.36 18.17
CA THR A 200 -4.96 -11.67 19.54
C THR A 200 -3.65 -10.96 19.85
N TYR A 201 -3.62 -10.23 20.95
CA TYR A 201 -2.38 -9.65 21.48
C TYR A 201 -1.55 -10.73 22.19
N LEU A 202 -0.32 -10.92 21.76
CA LEU A 202 0.58 -11.99 22.19
C LEU A 202 1.86 -11.39 22.80
N ALA A 203 1.78 -11.03 24.08
CA ALA A 203 2.93 -10.58 24.88
C ALA A 203 3.85 -9.56 24.19
N GLY A 204 3.28 -8.52 23.59
CA GLY A 204 4.05 -7.52 22.83
C GLY A 204 3.96 -7.69 21.30
N LEU A 205 3.33 -8.74 20.79
CA LEU A 205 3.14 -9.02 19.37
C LEU A 205 1.64 -9.16 19.05
N TRP A 206 1.30 -9.35 17.77
CA TRP A 206 -0.08 -9.60 17.33
C TRP A 206 -0.17 -10.84 16.46
N SER A 207 -1.24 -11.61 16.60
CA SER A 207 -1.44 -12.84 15.81
C SER A 207 -1.46 -12.58 14.29
N GLY A 208 -2.05 -11.47 13.84
CA GLY A 208 -2.14 -11.10 12.42
C GLY A 208 -0.80 -10.67 11.80
N SER A 209 0.12 -10.14 12.61
CA SER A 209 1.45 -9.69 12.17
C SER A 209 2.60 -10.54 12.72
N LEU A 210 2.32 -11.71 13.29
CA LEU A 210 3.28 -12.48 14.08
C LEU A 210 4.62 -12.72 13.35
N ARG A 211 4.58 -13.04 12.05
CA ARG A 211 5.80 -13.22 11.24
C ARG A 211 6.67 -11.97 11.22
N ALA A 212 6.05 -10.80 10.99
CA ALA A 212 6.76 -9.53 10.98
C ALA A 212 7.20 -9.10 12.38
N ASP A 213 6.38 -9.40 13.40
CA ASP A 213 6.64 -9.07 14.80
C ASP A 213 7.80 -9.89 15.38
N LEU A 214 8.02 -11.13 14.91
CA LEU A 214 9.17 -11.94 15.29
C LEU A 214 10.48 -11.48 14.63
N MET A 215 10.41 -10.77 13.50
CA MET A 215 11.56 -10.19 12.79
C MET A 215 11.82 -8.73 13.18
N TRP A 216 11.27 -8.28 14.31
CA TRP A 216 11.34 -6.91 14.77
C TRP A 216 12.79 -6.45 15.01
N PHE A 217 13.06 -5.18 14.74
CA PHE A 217 14.29 -4.49 15.14
C PHE A 217 14.06 -2.98 15.32
N SER A 218 14.79 -2.35 16.25
CA SER A 218 14.74 -0.90 16.47
C SER A 218 15.66 -0.18 15.49
N ARG A 219 15.09 0.45 14.45
CA ARG A 219 15.85 1.31 13.52
C ARG A 219 16.54 2.47 14.23
N ARG A 220 15.91 3.05 15.25
CA ARG A 220 16.49 4.13 16.09
C ARG A 220 17.67 3.64 16.91
N ALA A 221 17.58 2.46 17.52
CA ALA A 221 18.71 1.89 18.27
C ALA A 221 19.87 1.53 17.34
N LEU A 222 19.57 0.94 16.17
CA LEU A 222 20.56 0.59 15.15
C LEU A 222 21.30 1.84 14.64
N ALA A 223 20.56 2.89 14.27
CA ALA A 223 21.13 4.16 13.80
C ALA A 223 21.94 4.88 14.88
N ALA A 224 21.57 4.75 16.16
CA ALA A 224 22.29 5.31 17.29
C ALA A 224 23.45 4.43 17.80
N GLY A 225 23.77 3.31 17.11
CA GLY A 225 24.83 2.39 17.52
C GLY A 225 24.60 1.73 18.89
N ARG A 226 23.36 1.71 19.39
CA ARG A 226 23.04 1.19 20.72
C ARG A 226 23.05 -0.33 20.70
N ARG A 227 23.79 -0.94 21.64
CA ARG A 227 23.77 -2.39 21.86
C ARG A 227 22.41 -2.85 22.42
N PRO A 228 21.98 -4.08 22.12
CA PRO A 228 20.78 -4.67 22.73
C PRO A 228 20.88 -4.64 24.26
N ARG A 229 19.74 -4.43 24.94
CA ARG A 229 19.70 -4.50 26.40
C ARG A 229 19.96 -5.94 26.84
N PRO A 230 20.74 -6.15 27.92
CA PRO A 230 20.90 -7.49 28.48
C PRO A 230 19.56 -7.96 29.05
N ARG A 231 19.27 -9.26 28.87
CA ARG A 231 18.06 -9.89 29.40
C ARG A 231 17.98 -9.69 30.93
N PRO A 232 16.83 -9.25 31.47
CA PRO A 232 16.66 -9.10 32.92
C PRO A 232 16.80 -10.45 33.64
N ARG A 233 17.33 -10.43 34.88
CA ARG A 233 17.42 -11.64 35.73
C ARG A 233 16.05 -12.13 36.22
N LEU A 234 15.08 -11.23 36.32
CA LEU A 234 13.71 -11.53 36.70
C LEU A 234 12.85 -11.68 35.45
N TRP A 235 11.92 -12.63 35.47
CA TRP A 235 11.03 -12.88 34.34
C TRP A 235 10.16 -11.64 34.05
N CYS A 236 10.07 -11.25 32.78
CA CYS A 236 9.32 -10.08 32.32
C CYS A 236 8.46 -10.32 31.07
N ALA A 237 8.88 -11.24 30.19
CA ALA A 237 8.14 -11.65 29.00
C ALA A 237 8.65 -13.02 28.49
N PRO A 238 7.87 -13.73 27.63
CA PRO A 238 8.34 -14.93 26.93
C PRO A 238 9.59 -14.67 26.08
N THR A 239 10.43 -15.69 25.90
CA THR A 239 11.74 -15.55 25.22
C THR A 239 11.67 -15.17 23.75
N TRP A 240 10.51 -15.36 23.12
CA TRP A 240 10.23 -15.00 21.72
C TRP A 240 9.64 -13.59 21.58
N SER A 241 9.43 -12.87 22.68
CA SER A 241 8.97 -11.47 22.66
C SER A 241 10.16 -10.51 22.72
N TRP A 242 10.03 -9.37 22.03
CA TRP A 242 11.00 -8.27 22.13
C TRP A 242 11.09 -7.66 23.53
N ALA A 243 10.09 -7.91 24.39
CA ALA A 243 10.03 -7.43 25.76
C ALA A 243 10.90 -8.25 26.73
N SER A 244 11.56 -9.33 26.26
CA SER A 244 12.40 -10.23 27.07
C SER A 244 13.82 -9.71 27.29
#